data_AF-A0ABD0P5G4-F1
#
_entry.id   AF-A0ABD0P5G4-F1
#
_cell.length_a   1.000
_cell.length_b   1.000
_cell.length_c   1.000
_cell.angle_alpha   90.00
_cell.angle_beta   90.00
_cell.angle_gamma   90.00
#
_symmetry.space_group_name_H-M   'P 1'
#
loop_
_entity.id
_entity.type
_entity.pdbx_description
1 polymer ?
#
loop_
_entity_poly.entity_id
_entity_poly.type
_entity_poly.pdbx_seq_one_letter_code
_entity_poly.pdbx_strand_id
1 'polypeptide(L)' 'TYGVVYKGRNKTTGQVVAMKKIRLESEEEGVPSTAVREISLLKELQHPNVVR' A
#
# COMPACT_ATOMS: atom_id res chain seq x y z
N THR A 1 -12.04 -6.73 -3.64
CA THR A 1 -11.22 -6.99 -4.84
C THR A 1 -10.05 -6.02 -4.87
N TYR A 2 -8.84 -6.52 -5.13
CA TYR A 2 -7.59 -5.77 -5.02
C TYR A 2 -7.66 -4.44 -5.79
N GLY A 3 -7.28 -3.34 -5.13
CA GLY A 3 -7.32 -1.98 -5.70
C GLY A 3 -6.43 -1.81 -6.95
N VAL A 4 -6.37 -0.58 -7.47
CA VAL A 4 -5.57 -0.28 -8.66
C VAL A 4 -4.11 -0.01 -8.28
N VAL A 5 -3.16 -0.59 -9.00
CA VAL A 5 -1.72 -0.37 -8.80
C VAL A 5 -1.14 0.44 -9.96
N TYR A 6 -0.38 1.48 -9.63
CA TYR A 6 0.28 2.35 -10.60
C TYR A 6 1.80 2.26 -10.46
N LYS A 7 2.52 2.37 -11.58
CA LYS A 7 3.97 2.59 -11.58
C LYS A 7 4.25 4.08 -11.34
N GLY A 8 5.08 4.39 -10.36
CA GLY A 8 5.48 5.75 -10.02
C GLY A 8 6.99 5.93 -10.00
N ARG A 9 7.42 7.19 -9.93
CA ARG A 9 8.81 7.58 -9.66
C ARG A 9 8.82 8.57 -8.51
N ASN A 10 9.59 8.29 -7.46
CA ASN A 10 9.82 9.24 -6.37
C ASN A 10 10.56 10.47 -6.94
N LYS A 11 9.98 11.67 -6.74
CA LYS A 11 10.50 12.92 -7.33
C LYS A 11 11.85 13.36 -6.74
N THR A 12 12.11 12.99 -5.48
CA THR A 12 13.33 13.36 -4.76
C THR A 12 14.43 12.34 -4.97
N THR A 13 14.11 11.05 -4.90
CA THR A 13 15.12 9.97 -4.97
C THR A 13 15.27 9.35 -6.36
N GLY A 14 14.34 9.59 -7.28
CA GLY A 14 14.31 8.96 -8.60
C GLY A 14 13.90 7.48 -8.59
N GLN A 15 13.66 6.88 -7.42
CA GLN A 15 13.33 5.46 -7.29
C GLN A 15 11.99 5.12 -7.98
N VAL A 16 11.97 4.03 -8.74
CA VAL A 16 10.73 3.47 -9.31
C VAL A 16 9.98 2.72 -8.23
N VAL A 17 8.70 3.02 -8.05
CA VAL A 17 7.85 2.45 -6.98
C VAL A 17 6.50 1.97 -7.53
N ALA A 18 5.85 1.06 -6.81
CA ALA A 18 4.46 0.67 -7.04
C ALA A 18 3.55 1.43 -6.06
N MET A 19 2.47 2.03 -6.56
CA MET A 19 1.49 2.78 -5.77
C MET A 19 0.16 2.03 -5.78
N LYS A 20 -0.17 1.35 -4.67
CA LYS A 20 -1.46 0.66 -4.48
C LYS A 20 -2.50 1.67 -3.99
N LYS A 21 -3.47 2.02 -4.83
CA LYS A 21 -4.60 2.87 -4.46
C LYS A 21 -5.67 2.03 -3.75
N ILE A 22 -5.82 2.25 -2.45
CA ILE A 22 -6.90 1.65 -1.66
C ILE A 22 -8.21 2.36 -2.02
N ARG A 23 -9.25 1.58 -2.31
CA ARG A 23 -10.61 2.11 -2.51
C ARG A 23 -11.27 2.21 -1.14
N LEU A 24 -11.83 3.37 -0.84
CA LEU A 24 -12.73 3.56 0.29
C LEU A 24 -14.14 3.38 -0.27
N GLU A 25 -14.91 2.44 0.27
CA GLU A 25 -16.25 2.12 -0.25
C GLU A 25 -17.29 3.15 0.23
N SER A 26 -17.11 3.70 1.44
CA SER A 26 -17.87 4.81 2.01
C SER A 26 -16.96 5.72 2.85
N GLU A 27 -17.10 7.04 2.78
CA GLU A 27 -16.33 7.98 3.61
C GLU A 27 -16.64 7.81 5.11
N GLU A 28 -17.85 7.35 5.45
CA GLU A 28 -18.29 7.13 6.84
C GLU A 28 -17.63 5.91 7.51
N GLU A 29 -17.24 4.88 6.76
CA GLU A 29 -16.62 3.66 7.32
C GLU A 29 -15.11 3.81 7.57
N GLY A 30 -14.51 4.91 7.09
CA GLY A 30 -13.09 5.17 7.25
C GLY A 30 -12.20 4.16 6.51
N VAL A 31 -11.03 3.85 7.09
CA VAL A 31 -10.06 2.93 6.45
C VAL A 31 -10.49 1.48 6.67
N PRO A 32 -10.64 0.66 5.60
CA PRO A 32 -11.00 -0.74 5.75
C PRO A 32 -10.04 -1.50 6.69
N SER A 33 -10.60 -2.30 7.60
CA SER A 33 -9.81 -3.08 8.58
C SER A 33 -8.80 -4.04 7.91
N THR A 34 -9.14 -4.53 6.72
CA THR A 34 -8.25 -5.34 5.88
C THR A 34 -7.02 -4.56 5.43
N ALA A 35 -7.18 -3.29 5.05
CA ALA A 35 -6.07 -2.42 4.67
C ALA A 35 -5.18 -2.08 5.87
N VAL A 36 -5.77 -1.82 7.04
CA VAL A 36 -5.02 -1.60 8.28
C VAL A 36 -4.17 -2.83 8.61
N ARG A 37 -4.76 -4.03 8.54
CA ARG A 37 -4.06 -5.29 8.80
C ARG A 37 -2.91 -5.54 7.82
N GLU A 38 -3.12 -5.32 6.53
CA GLU A 38 -2.07 -5.45 5.51
C GLU A 38 -0.89 -4.51 5.80
N ILE A 39 -1.16 -3.24 6.13
CA ILE A 39 -0.13 -2.24 6.42
C ILE A 39 0.66 -2.61 7.68
N SER A 40 -0.02 -2.99 8.77
CA SER A 40 0.65 -3.36 10.01
C SER A 40 1.57 -4.57 9.82
N LEU A 41 1.10 -5.60 9.12
CA LEU A 41 1.91 -6.78 8.82
C LEU A 41 3.13 -6.43 7.94
N LEU A 42 2.96 -5.64 6.88
CA LEU A 42 4.07 -5.24 6.01
C LEU A 42 5.11 -4.36 6.73
N LYS A 43 4.70 -3.55 7.71
CA LYS A 43 5.62 -2.75 8.52
C LYS A 43 6.48 -3.60 9.46
N GLU A 44 5.95 -4.70 9.98
CA GLU A 44 6.66 -5.62 10.87
C GLU A 44 7.58 -6.58 10.11
N LEU A 45 7.23 -6.94 8.88
CA LEU A 45 8.00 -7.88 8.07
C LEU A 45 9.22 -7.22 7.42
N GLN A 46 10.40 -7.53 7.96
CA GLN A 46 11.68 -7.09 7.38
C GLN A 46 12.51 -8.30 6.95
N HIS A 47 12.34 -8.73 5.70
CA HIS A 47 13.05 -9.87 5.14
C HIS A 47 13.42 -9.63 3.67
N PRO A 48 14.60 -10.05 3.18
CA PRO A 48 15.03 -9.84 1.80
C PRO A 48 14.07 -10.39 0.73
N ASN A 49 13.28 -11.41 1.07
CA ASN A 49 12.31 -12.03 0.18
C ASN A 49 10.86 -11.58 0.41
N VAL A 50 10.64 -10.54 1.22
CA VAL A 50 9.32 -9.95 1.45
C VAL A 50 9.29 -8.54 0.87
N VAL A 51 8.17 -8.17 0.26
CA VAL A 51 7.99 -6.86 -0.35
C VAL A 51 8.06 -5.74 0.70
N ARG A 52 8.76 -4.65 0.34
CA ARG A 52 8.87 -3.40 1.10
C ARG A 52 8.14 -2.26 0.42
#